data_AF-A0A0P9TUB7-F1
#
_entry.id   AF-A0A0P9TUB7-F1
#
_cell.length_a   1.000
_cell.length_b   1.000
_cell.length_c   1.000
_cell.angle_alpha   90.00
_cell.angle_beta   90.00
_cell.angle_gamma   90.00
#
_symmetry.space_group_name_H-M   'P 1'
#
loop_
_entity.id
_entity.type
_entity.pdbx_description
1 polymer ?
#
loop_
_entity_poly.entity_id
_entity_poly.type
_entity_poly.pdbx_seq_one_letter_code
_entity_poly.pdbx_strand_id
1 'polypeptide(L)'
;MNKRKMIGAHSALALLALAVSQVHAADPTVQQGREDRAEKAAQKTLAKMTMEEKLAYIGGTGGWDVKPLTNYGVPQIHGADGGVGVRYTSEGNDQGVVYPSGPNLAATFNPRRAIDLGRALGYDTAVGGYQFITGPGVNLYRMPYGGRAFEYLSGEDPFLGASLAPGVINGIQSRGVWANAKHYAANDQLQPGPEDARARPARNVAACIRVVLEERQRCDDDVRLSESER
;
A
#
# COMPACT_ATOMS: atom_id res chain seq x y z
N MET A 1 -11.41 51.30 20.11
CA MET A 1 -11.83 49.94 19.69
C MET A 1 -10.58 49.14 19.34
N ASN A 2 -10.30 48.08 20.09
CA ASN A 2 -8.95 47.50 20.25
C ASN A 2 -8.66 46.42 19.18
N LYS A 3 -7.85 46.76 18.16
CA LYS A 3 -7.54 45.90 16.99
C LYS A 3 -6.85 44.56 17.33
N ARG A 4 -6.38 44.37 18.56
CA ARG A 4 -5.71 43.13 19.01
C ARG A 4 -6.65 41.94 19.26
N LYS A 5 -7.97 42.15 19.42
CA LYS A 5 -8.92 41.05 19.68
C LYS A 5 -9.43 40.33 18.40
N MET A 6 -9.30 40.94 17.22
CA MET A 6 -9.86 40.36 15.98
C MET A 6 -8.95 39.34 15.28
N ILE A 7 -7.65 39.35 15.58
CA ILE A 7 -6.67 38.45 14.96
C ILE A 7 -6.75 37.03 15.56
N GLY A 8 -7.14 36.90 16.84
CA GLY A 8 -7.22 35.59 17.51
C GLY A 8 -8.37 34.69 17.03
N ALA A 9 -9.51 35.27 16.64
CA ALA A 9 -10.69 34.50 16.25
C ALA A 9 -10.55 33.81 14.88
N HIS A 10 -9.87 34.46 13.92
CA HIS A 10 -9.64 33.90 12.59
C HIS A 10 -8.55 32.82 12.60
N SER A 11 -7.52 32.96 13.43
CA SER A 11 -6.51 31.93 13.63
C SER A 11 -7.04 30.71 14.38
N ALA A 12 -7.95 30.89 15.35
CA ALA A 12 -8.58 29.77 16.05
C ALA A 12 -9.53 28.98 15.13
N LEU A 13 -10.29 29.65 14.25
CA LEU A 13 -11.18 28.98 13.31
C LEU A 13 -10.41 28.23 12.22
N ALA A 14 -9.28 28.77 11.76
CA ALA A 14 -8.38 28.09 10.82
C ALA A 14 -7.68 26.88 11.46
N LEU A 15 -7.27 26.97 12.73
CA LEU A 15 -6.72 25.85 13.49
C LEU A 15 -7.78 24.77 13.78
N LEU A 16 -9.04 25.16 14.02
CA LEU A 16 -10.15 24.23 14.19
C LEU A 16 -10.51 23.54 12.87
N ALA A 17 -10.52 24.26 11.75
CA ALA A 17 -10.73 23.67 10.42
C ALA A 17 -9.59 22.71 10.02
N LEU A 18 -8.33 23.03 10.39
CA LEU A 18 -7.20 22.12 10.20
C LEU A 18 -7.32 20.86 11.09
N ALA A 19 -7.76 21.02 12.34
CA ALA A 19 -7.98 19.90 13.25
C ALA A 19 -9.12 18.97 12.80
N VAL A 20 -10.25 19.54 12.33
CA VAL A 20 -11.38 18.75 11.78
C VAL A 20 -11.00 18.00 10.50
N SER A 21 -10.09 18.56 9.69
CA SER A 21 -9.57 17.89 8.49
C SER A 21 -8.62 16.73 8.80
N GLN A 22 -7.95 16.76 9.95
CA GLN A 22 -7.00 15.70 10.38
C GLN A 22 -7.71 14.54 11.11
N VAL A 23 -8.88 14.78 11.71
CA VAL A 23 -9.66 13.74 12.42
C VAL A 23 -10.45 12.84 11.46
N HIS A 24 -10.81 13.32 10.27
CA HIS A 24 -11.59 12.53 9.29
C HIS A 24 -10.79 11.43 8.56
N ALA A 25 -9.48 11.35 8.75
CA ALA A 25 -8.63 10.42 8.01
C ALA A 25 -8.49 9.04 8.68
N ALA A 26 -8.94 8.88 9.94
CA ALA A 26 -8.70 7.65 10.70
C ALA A 26 -9.93 7.08 11.43
N ASP A 27 -11.09 7.76 11.43
CA ASP A 27 -12.30 7.26 12.11
C ASP A 27 -12.75 5.90 11.52
N PRO A 28 -12.75 4.82 12.31
CA PRO A 28 -13.10 3.48 11.85
C PRO A 28 -14.54 3.38 11.34
N THR A 29 -15.46 4.21 11.83
CA THR A 29 -16.85 4.23 11.37
C THR A 29 -16.97 4.87 9.98
N VAL A 30 -16.17 5.91 9.71
CA VAL A 30 -16.08 6.54 8.39
C VAL A 30 -15.45 5.57 7.38
N GLN A 31 -14.41 4.84 7.79
CA GLN A 31 -13.78 3.82 6.95
C GLN A 31 -14.75 2.69 6.60
N GLN A 32 -15.47 2.14 7.59
CA GLN A 32 -16.50 1.11 7.36
C GLN A 32 -17.59 1.61 6.40
N GLY A 33 -18.10 2.83 6.59
CA GLY A 33 -19.12 3.41 5.70
C GLY A 33 -18.63 3.60 4.25
N ARG A 34 -17.33 3.88 4.05
CA ARG A 34 -16.72 3.95 2.71
C ARG A 34 -16.63 2.58 2.07
N GLU A 35 -16.22 1.57 2.82
CA GLU A 35 -16.13 0.18 2.37
C GLU A 35 -17.51 -0.36 1.98
N ASP A 36 -18.53 -0.17 2.82
CA ASP A 36 -19.90 -0.58 2.53
C ASP A 36 -20.45 0.08 1.26
N ARG A 37 -20.15 1.38 1.06
CA ARG A 37 -20.53 2.10 -0.15
C ARG A 37 -19.82 1.55 -1.40
N ALA A 38 -18.53 1.25 -1.28
CA ALA A 38 -17.75 0.68 -2.37
C ALA A 38 -18.26 -0.72 -2.74
N GLU A 39 -18.52 -1.57 -1.74
CA GLU A 39 -19.07 -2.91 -1.92
C GLU A 39 -20.45 -2.87 -2.60
N LYS A 40 -21.35 -2.00 -2.12
CA LYS A 40 -22.67 -1.82 -2.74
C LYS A 40 -22.58 -1.34 -4.19
N ALA A 41 -21.62 -0.47 -4.50
CA ALA A 41 -21.38 -0.02 -5.88
C ALA A 41 -20.84 -1.17 -6.75
N ALA A 42 -19.89 -1.95 -6.25
CA ALA A 42 -19.34 -3.12 -6.93
C ALA A 42 -20.43 -4.16 -7.23
N GLN A 43 -21.26 -4.50 -6.23
CA GLN A 43 -22.38 -5.43 -6.39
C GLN A 43 -23.39 -4.94 -7.44
N LYS A 44 -23.73 -3.64 -7.43
CA LYS A 44 -24.63 -3.05 -8.42
C LYS A 44 -24.08 -3.14 -9.85
N THR A 45 -22.77 -3.00 -10.02
CA THR A 45 -22.10 -3.16 -11.32
C THR A 45 -22.08 -4.63 -11.73
N LEU A 46 -21.64 -5.53 -10.86
CA LEU A 46 -21.58 -6.98 -11.12
C LEU A 46 -22.94 -7.60 -11.43
N ALA A 47 -24.02 -7.09 -10.84
CA ALA A 47 -25.38 -7.55 -11.12
C ALA A 47 -25.85 -7.24 -12.55
N LYS A 48 -25.25 -6.25 -13.21
CA LYS A 48 -25.59 -5.85 -14.58
C LYS A 48 -24.71 -6.51 -15.63
N MET A 49 -23.56 -7.05 -15.22
CA MET A 49 -22.58 -7.66 -16.12
C MET A 49 -22.98 -9.06 -16.57
N THR A 50 -22.73 -9.37 -17.84
CA THR A 50 -22.81 -10.75 -18.34
C THR A 50 -21.65 -11.59 -17.78
N MET A 51 -21.72 -12.91 -17.94
CA MET A 51 -20.61 -13.79 -17.53
C MET A 51 -19.35 -13.49 -18.33
N GLU A 52 -19.49 -13.23 -19.63
CA GLU A 52 -18.40 -12.91 -20.55
C GLU A 52 -17.68 -11.63 -20.14
N GLU A 53 -18.42 -10.59 -19.74
CA GLU A 53 -17.83 -9.33 -19.24
C GLU A 53 -17.07 -9.55 -17.92
N LYS A 54 -17.61 -10.38 -17.02
CA LYS A 54 -16.93 -10.74 -15.76
C LYS A 54 -15.63 -11.48 -16.03
N LEU A 55 -15.65 -12.48 -16.91
CA LEU A 55 -14.47 -13.25 -17.29
C LEU A 55 -13.43 -12.38 -17.99
N ALA A 56 -13.86 -11.48 -18.89
CA ALA A 56 -12.96 -10.57 -19.58
C ALA A 56 -12.24 -9.60 -18.64
N TYR A 57 -12.84 -9.27 -17.49
CA TYR A 57 -12.29 -8.31 -16.52
C TYR A 57 -11.15 -8.88 -15.66
N ILE A 58 -11.07 -10.20 -15.46
CA ILE A 58 -10.09 -10.84 -14.57
C ILE A 58 -8.65 -10.72 -15.11
N GLY A 59 -8.47 -10.56 -16.42
CA GLY A 59 -7.13 -10.38 -17.03
C GLY A 59 -6.66 -8.92 -17.06
N GLY A 60 -5.36 -8.69 -16.97
CA GLY A 60 -4.75 -7.36 -17.16
C GLY A 60 -4.68 -6.90 -18.64
N THR A 61 -4.26 -5.66 -18.86
CA THR A 61 -4.07 -5.04 -20.20
C THR A 61 -2.61 -4.91 -20.61
N GLY A 62 -1.67 -5.36 -19.78
CA GLY A 62 -0.24 -5.07 -19.90
C GLY A 62 0.21 -4.05 -18.86
N GLY A 63 1.47 -4.15 -18.41
CA GLY A 63 1.96 -3.37 -17.26
C GLY A 63 1.29 -3.79 -15.95
N TRP A 64 0.94 -2.80 -15.11
CA TRP A 64 0.25 -3.01 -13.83
C TRP A 64 -1.22 -2.54 -13.87
N ASP A 65 -1.79 -2.25 -15.03
CA ASP A 65 -3.10 -1.61 -15.09
C ASP A 65 -4.27 -2.59 -14.92
N VAL A 66 -5.35 -2.10 -14.29
CA VAL A 66 -6.64 -2.79 -14.24
C VAL A 66 -7.56 -2.20 -15.30
N LYS A 67 -8.20 -3.08 -16.07
CA LYS A 67 -9.11 -2.71 -17.17
C LYS A 67 -10.19 -1.70 -16.71
N PRO A 68 -10.66 -0.83 -17.61
CA PRO A 68 -11.88 -0.08 -17.38
C PRO A 68 -13.13 -0.96 -17.53
N LEU A 69 -14.23 -0.56 -16.89
CA LEU A 69 -15.58 -1.05 -17.17
C LEU A 69 -16.41 0.15 -17.68
N THR A 70 -16.10 0.62 -18.89
CA THR A 70 -16.63 1.87 -19.45
C THR A 70 -18.15 1.90 -19.53
N ASN A 71 -18.78 0.78 -19.90
CA ASN A 71 -20.25 0.63 -19.94
C ASN A 71 -20.92 0.82 -18.57
N TYR A 72 -20.14 0.70 -17.50
CA TYR A 72 -20.57 0.81 -16.11
C TYR A 72 -20.03 2.06 -15.41
N GLY A 73 -19.33 2.94 -16.14
CA GLY A 73 -18.76 4.18 -15.61
C GLY A 73 -17.57 3.98 -14.68
N VAL A 74 -16.90 2.82 -14.71
CA VAL A 74 -15.67 2.59 -13.94
C VAL A 74 -14.46 2.89 -14.84
N PRO A 75 -13.63 3.89 -14.48
CA PRO A 75 -12.45 4.24 -15.26
C PRO A 75 -11.37 3.15 -15.14
N GLN A 76 -10.35 3.25 -15.99
CA GLN A 76 -9.14 2.45 -15.87
C GLN A 76 -8.41 2.83 -14.57
N ILE A 77 -7.77 1.84 -13.95
CA ILE A 77 -6.90 2.06 -12.79
C ILE A 77 -5.47 1.79 -13.27
N HIS A 78 -4.63 2.80 -13.12
CA HIS A 78 -3.23 2.73 -13.48
C HIS A 78 -2.36 2.33 -12.29
N GLY A 79 -1.50 1.36 -12.51
CA GLY A 79 -0.54 0.87 -11.53
C GLY A 79 0.90 1.19 -11.93
N ALA A 80 1.77 1.34 -10.93
CA ALA A 80 3.20 1.49 -11.14
C ALA A 80 3.99 0.40 -10.39
N ASP A 81 5.16 0.03 -10.89
CA ASP A 81 6.10 -0.75 -10.07
C ASP A 81 6.57 0.09 -8.89
N GLY A 82 6.90 -0.60 -7.81
CA GLY A 82 7.85 -0.02 -6.88
C GLY A 82 8.18 -0.82 -5.64
N GLY A 83 8.91 -0.13 -4.76
CA GLY A 83 9.52 -0.65 -3.54
C GLY A 83 10.79 0.11 -3.21
N VAL A 84 11.52 0.53 -4.25
CA VAL A 84 12.76 1.33 -4.17
C VAL A 84 12.71 2.59 -5.04
N GLY A 85 11.50 3.00 -5.45
CA GLY A 85 11.23 4.05 -6.43
C GLY A 85 9.96 3.71 -7.20
N VAL A 86 9.28 4.72 -7.74
CA VAL A 86 8.09 4.54 -8.59
C VAL A 86 8.53 4.43 -10.04
N ARG A 87 8.14 3.36 -10.74
CA ARG A 87 8.42 3.22 -12.18
C ARG A 87 7.19 3.62 -13.00
N TYR A 88 7.31 4.70 -13.74
CA TYR A 88 6.24 5.29 -14.54
C TYR A 88 6.08 4.63 -15.92
N THR A 89 7.16 4.11 -16.53
CA THR A 89 7.06 3.48 -17.86
C THR A 89 7.64 2.07 -17.93
N SER A 90 7.21 1.29 -18.93
CA SER A 90 7.77 -0.03 -19.22
C SER A 90 9.23 0.00 -19.66
N GLU A 91 9.78 1.13 -20.08
CA GLU A 91 11.19 1.27 -20.45
C GLU A 91 12.05 1.80 -19.29
N GLY A 92 11.42 2.12 -18.16
CA GLY A 92 12.06 2.81 -17.04
C GLY A 92 11.71 4.29 -17.01
N ASN A 93 12.38 5.04 -16.15
CA ASN A 93 12.08 6.46 -15.98
C ASN A 93 13.24 7.31 -16.47
N ASP A 94 12.95 8.35 -17.25
CA ASP A 94 13.92 9.41 -17.54
C ASP A 94 14.21 10.24 -16.28
N GLN A 95 13.22 10.39 -15.39
CA GLN A 95 13.28 11.16 -14.14
C GLN A 95 12.49 10.45 -13.03
N GLY A 96 12.99 10.48 -11.80
CA GLY A 96 12.31 9.91 -10.64
C GLY A 96 13.20 9.88 -9.41
N VAL A 97 12.62 9.53 -8.27
CA VAL A 97 13.36 9.36 -7.01
C VAL A 97 13.64 7.88 -6.78
N VAL A 98 14.90 7.58 -6.48
CA VAL A 98 15.32 6.25 -6.00
C VAL A 98 15.43 6.32 -4.48
N TYR A 99 14.77 5.40 -3.80
CA TYR A 99 14.75 5.31 -2.36
C TYR A 99 15.71 4.22 -1.86
N PRO A 100 16.09 4.25 -0.57
CA PRO A 100 16.83 3.16 0.04
C PRO A 100 16.14 1.81 -0.20
N SER A 101 16.96 0.77 -0.39
CA SER A 101 16.52 -0.61 -0.57
C SER A 101 15.81 -1.15 0.68
N GLY A 102 15.06 -2.25 0.53
CA GLY A 102 14.39 -2.93 1.64
C GLY A 102 15.33 -3.25 2.81
N PRO A 103 16.51 -3.88 2.58
CA PRO A 103 17.50 -4.14 3.62
C PRO A 103 18.00 -2.87 4.32
N ASN A 104 18.17 -1.77 3.58
CA ASN A 104 18.62 -0.51 4.16
C ASN A 104 17.58 0.07 5.12
N LEU A 105 16.28 -0.03 4.78
CA LEU A 105 15.20 0.33 5.69
C LEU A 105 15.18 -0.60 6.90
N ALA A 106 15.26 -1.92 6.68
CA ALA A 106 15.23 -2.93 7.73
C ALA A 106 16.35 -2.69 8.76
N ALA A 107 17.57 -2.40 8.29
CA ALA A 107 18.73 -2.10 9.10
C ALA A 107 18.58 -0.85 9.99
N THR A 108 17.56 -0.01 9.75
CA THR A 108 17.26 1.13 10.65
C THR A 108 16.53 0.70 11.93
N PHE A 109 15.84 -0.45 11.91
CA PHE A 109 14.92 -0.88 12.98
C PHE A 109 13.94 0.24 13.42
N ASN A 110 13.60 1.15 12.50
CA ASN A 110 12.90 2.39 12.83
C ASN A 110 11.55 2.49 12.09
N PRO A 111 10.42 2.24 12.78
CA PRO A 111 9.08 2.34 12.20
C PRO A 111 8.76 3.73 11.64
N ARG A 112 9.35 4.80 12.19
CA ARG A 112 9.15 6.16 11.65
C ARG A 112 9.77 6.31 10.27
N ARG A 113 10.91 5.67 10.01
CA ARG A 113 11.55 5.68 8.68
C ARG A 113 10.72 4.89 7.66
N ALA A 114 10.04 3.83 8.10
CA ALA A 114 9.10 3.10 7.26
C ALA A 114 7.91 3.96 6.82
N ILE A 115 7.34 4.75 7.75
CA ILE A 115 6.27 5.71 7.44
C ILE A 115 6.76 6.78 6.47
N ASP A 116 7.96 7.33 6.70
CA ASP A 116 8.54 8.36 5.83
C ASP A 116 8.76 7.83 4.41
N LEU A 117 9.28 6.60 4.27
CA LEU A 117 9.41 5.94 2.97
C LEU A 117 8.06 5.76 2.29
N GLY A 118 7.06 5.24 3.03
CA GLY A 118 5.72 5.03 2.50
C GLY A 118 5.08 6.33 2.01
N ARG A 119 5.20 7.41 2.78
CA ARG A 119 4.67 8.74 2.39
C ARG A 119 5.35 9.31 1.15
N ALA A 120 6.64 9.03 0.97
CA ALA A 120 7.41 9.48 -0.19
C ALA A 120 7.00 8.69 -1.45
N LEU A 121 6.95 7.35 -1.34
CA LEU A 121 6.44 6.48 -2.41
C LEU A 121 5.01 6.84 -2.82
N GLY A 122 4.12 7.04 -1.84
CA GLY A 122 2.74 7.44 -2.11
C GLY A 122 2.62 8.81 -2.77
N TYR A 123 3.50 9.76 -2.42
CA TYR A 123 3.53 11.08 -3.04
C TYR A 123 3.96 10.99 -4.51
N ASP A 124 5.08 10.31 -4.80
CA ASP A 124 5.58 10.14 -6.16
C ASP A 124 4.57 9.38 -7.03
N THR A 125 3.92 8.35 -6.48
CA THR A 125 2.88 7.59 -7.19
C THR A 125 1.69 8.47 -7.55
N ALA A 126 1.21 9.28 -6.59
CA ALA A 126 0.08 10.18 -6.82
C ALA A 126 0.42 11.29 -7.83
N VAL A 127 1.62 11.88 -7.75
CA VAL A 127 2.09 12.91 -8.69
C VAL A 127 2.26 12.34 -10.09
N GLY A 128 2.67 11.07 -10.21
CA GLY A 128 2.70 10.34 -11.48
C GLY A 128 1.32 10.04 -12.07
N GLY A 129 0.23 10.25 -11.33
CA GLY A 129 -1.14 9.96 -11.79
C GLY A 129 -1.57 8.49 -11.63
N TYR A 130 -0.83 7.70 -10.86
CA TYR A 130 -1.12 6.28 -10.63
C TYR A 130 -1.97 6.09 -9.36
N GLN A 131 -2.86 5.10 -9.38
CA GLN A 131 -3.76 4.81 -8.26
C GLN A 131 -3.14 3.82 -7.29
N PHE A 132 -2.18 3.01 -7.72
CA PHE A 132 -1.50 2.08 -6.85
C PHE A 132 -0.03 1.85 -7.24
N ILE A 133 0.74 1.43 -6.24
CA ILE A 133 2.14 1.01 -6.39
C ILE A 133 2.30 -0.44 -5.94
N THR A 134 3.06 -1.23 -6.69
CA THR A 134 3.34 -2.63 -6.31
C THR A 134 4.41 -2.75 -5.22
N GLY A 135 4.17 -2.16 -4.06
CA GLY A 135 5.04 -2.33 -2.90
C GLY A 135 4.27 -2.18 -1.59
N PRO A 136 4.91 -2.51 -0.46
CA PRO A 136 6.31 -2.94 -0.33
C PRO A 136 6.56 -4.44 -0.60
N GLY A 137 7.83 -4.79 -0.80
CA GLY A 137 8.32 -6.17 -0.78
C GLY A 137 8.48 -6.71 0.65
N VAL A 138 7.86 -7.84 0.98
CA VAL A 138 7.79 -8.40 2.35
C VAL A 138 8.19 -9.89 2.44
N ASN A 139 8.81 -10.45 1.41
CA ASN A 139 9.40 -11.78 1.47
C ASN A 139 10.62 -11.83 2.40
N LEU A 140 11.05 -13.05 2.78
CA LEU A 140 12.14 -13.23 3.74
C LEU A 140 13.48 -13.45 3.03
N TYR A 141 14.57 -13.12 3.72
CA TYR A 141 15.92 -13.51 3.34
C TYR A 141 16.17 -14.96 3.77
N ARG A 142 15.48 -15.92 3.13
CA ARG A 142 15.67 -17.35 3.46
C ARG A 142 17.11 -17.80 3.19
N MET A 143 17.72 -17.25 2.15
CA MET A 143 19.09 -17.52 1.73
C MET A 143 19.76 -16.21 1.28
N PRO A 144 21.07 -16.04 1.49
CA PRO A 144 21.76 -14.79 1.14
C PRO A 144 21.87 -14.54 -0.38
N TYR A 145 21.58 -15.55 -1.21
CA TYR A 145 21.70 -15.47 -2.67
C TYR A 145 20.37 -15.18 -3.38
N GLY A 146 19.34 -14.74 -2.64
CA GLY A 146 18.05 -14.38 -3.24
C GLY A 146 18.19 -13.16 -4.16
N GLY A 147 17.97 -13.32 -5.47
CA GLY A 147 18.16 -12.25 -6.45
C GLY A 147 17.28 -11.01 -6.26
N ARG A 148 16.20 -11.13 -5.46
CA ARG A 148 15.28 -10.04 -5.09
C ARG A 148 15.37 -9.64 -3.61
N ALA A 149 16.33 -10.17 -2.86
CA ALA A 149 16.49 -9.82 -1.45
C ALA A 149 16.68 -8.30 -1.24
N PHE A 150 17.25 -7.59 -2.23
CA PHE A 150 17.42 -6.13 -2.17
C PHE A 150 16.11 -5.34 -2.06
N GLU A 151 14.96 -5.86 -2.50
CA GLU A 151 13.69 -5.11 -2.44
C GLU A 151 12.82 -5.51 -1.24
N TYR A 152 13.12 -6.62 -0.55
CA TYR A 152 12.31 -7.04 0.59
C TYR A 152 12.76 -6.35 1.87
N LEU A 153 11.84 -5.79 2.63
CA LEU A 153 12.13 -5.10 3.89
C LEU A 153 12.07 -6.01 5.12
N SER A 154 11.61 -7.25 4.96
CA SER A 154 11.39 -8.14 6.11
C SER A 154 12.66 -8.68 6.76
N GLY A 155 13.80 -8.64 6.07
CA GLY A 155 14.99 -9.31 6.60
C GLY A 155 14.85 -10.83 6.59
N GLU A 156 15.64 -11.51 7.41
CA GLU A 156 15.47 -12.94 7.75
C GLU A 156 14.44 -13.16 8.88
N ASP A 157 14.11 -12.11 9.63
CA ASP A 157 13.22 -12.15 10.79
C ASP A 157 11.79 -11.69 10.44
N PRO A 158 10.77 -12.55 10.52
CA PRO A 158 9.41 -12.16 10.18
C PRO A 158 8.83 -11.06 11.06
N PHE A 159 9.29 -10.94 12.32
CA PHE A 159 8.81 -9.92 13.23
C PHE A 159 9.26 -8.52 12.80
N LEU A 160 10.51 -8.38 12.35
CA LEU A 160 11.03 -7.13 11.79
C LEU A 160 10.19 -6.67 10.58
N GLY A 161 9.89 -7.59 9.65
CA GLY A 161 9.01 -7.29 8.51
C GLY A 161 7.62 -6.86 8.93
N ALA A 162 7.01 -7.58 9.88
CA ALA A 162 5.70 -7.26 10.41
C ALA A 162 5.66 -5.91 11.16
N SER A 163 6.78 -5.50 11.77
CA SER A 163 6.90 -4.24 12.49
C SER A 163 7.07 -3.02 11.57
N LEU A 164 7.64 -3.21 10.37
CA LEU A 164 7.97 -2.12 9.45
C LEU A 164 6.98 -2.00 8.28
N ALA A 165 6.50 -3.12 7.74
CA ALA A 165 5.63 -3.13 6.56
C ALA A 165 4.33 -2.32 6.73
N PRO A 166 3.61 -2.38 7.87
CA PRO A 166 2.42 -1.56 8.09
C PRO A 166 2.72 -0.05 8.02
N GLY A 167 3.88 0.38 8.50
CA GLY A 167 4.32 1.77 8.41
C GLY A 167 4.46 2.24 6.97
N VAL A 168 5.08 1.43 6.10
CA VAL A 168 5.20 1.73 4.66
C VAL A 168 3.82 1.76 4.00
N ILE A 169 2.99 0.74 4.24
CA ILE A 169 1.64 0.62 3.68
C ILE A 169 0.78 1.83 4.06
N ASN A 170 0.72 2.15 5.36
CA ASN A 170 -0.06 3.28 5.85
C ASN A 170 0.49 4.62 5.36
N GLY A 171 1.81 4.74 5.23
CA GLY A 171 2.45 5.89 4.59
C GLY A 171 1.98 6.10 3.15
N ILE A 172 1.97 5.04 2.34
CA ILE A 172 1.48 5.09 0.94
C ILE A 172 0.00 5.46 0.92
N GLN A 173 -0.83 4.76 1.71
CA GLN A 173 -2.28 4.97 1.74
C GLN A 173 -2.69 6.34 2.26
N SER A 174 -1.88 6.98 3.12
CA SER A 174 -2.09 8.36 3.57
C SER A 174 -2.03 9.40 2.45
N ARG A 175 -1.55 9.02 1.26
CA ARG A 175 -1.52 9.85 0.04
C ARG A 175 -2.66 9.56 -0.94
N GLY A 176 -3.62 8.72 -0.56
CA GLY A 176 -4.73 8.33 -1.43
C GLY A 176 -4.35 7.31 -2.52
N VAL A 177 -3.20 6.65 -2.36
CA VAL A 177 -2.66 5.63 -3.26
C VAL A 177 -2.78 4.26 -2.59
N TRP A 178 -3.11 3.21 -3.34
CA TRP A 178 -3.14 1.86 -2.79
C TRP A 178 -1.73 1.26 -2.73
N ALA A 179 -1.40 0.68 -1.58
CA ALA A 179 -0.22 -0.16 -1.45
C ALA A 179 -0.58 -1.59 -1.84
N ASN A 180 0.24 -2.23 -2.67
CA ASN A 180 0.10 -3.64 -3.02
C ASN A 180 1.33 -4.41 -2.53
N ALA A 181 1.24 -4.89 -1.29
CA ALA A 181 2.31 -5.65 -0.65
C ALA A 181 2.58 -6.96 -1.40
N LYS A 182 3.86 -7.25 -1.67
CA LYS A 182 4.30 -8.37 -2.50
C LYS A 182 5.46 -9.13 -1.86
N HIS A 183 5.70 -10.40 -2.16
CA HIS A 183 4.89 -11.32 -2.95
C HIS A 183 4.25 -12.31 -2.00
N TYR A 184 2.93 -12.44 -2.08
CA TYR A 184 2.19 -13.48 -1.40
C TYR A 184 2.21 -14.78 -2.23
N ALA A 185 2.89 -15.85 -1.84
CA ALA A 185 3.79 -15.99 -0.69
C ALA A 185 5.05 -16.80 -1.05
N ALA A 186 6.10 -16.67 -0.22
CA ALA A 186 7.32 -17.48 -0.27
C ALA A 186 8.16 -17.38 -1.55
N ASN A 187 8.28 -16.16 -2.09
CA ASN A 187 9.15 -15.83 -3.21
C ASN A 187 10.57 -15.47 -2.76
N ASP A 188 11.24 -16.37 -2.04
CA ASP A 188 12.53 -16.07 -1.36
C ASP A 188 13.76 -16.55 -2.15
N GLN A 189 13.57 -17.09 -3.35
CA GLN A 189 14.65 -17.54 -4.22
C GLN A 189 14.33 -17.19 -5.67
N LEU A 190 15.36 -16.87 -6.45
CA LEU A 190 15.28 -16.96 -7.91
C LEU A 190 16.28 -18.02 -8.34
N GLN A 191 15.81 -19.07 -9.00
CA GLN A 191 16.67 -19.98 -9.74
C GLN A 191 16.39 -19.79 -11.24
N PRO A 192 17.40 -19.73 -12.11
CA PRO A 192 17.17 -19.64 -13.55
C PRO A 192 16.55 -20.95 -14.06
N GLY A 193 15.30 -20.89 -14.57
CA GLY A 193 14.65 -22.00 -15.28
C GLY A 193 13.15 -22.15 -14.98
N PRO A 194 12.39 -22.90 -15.82
CA PRO A 194 10.96 -23.14 -15.66
C PRO A 194 10.58 -23.96 -14.40
N GLU A 195 11.58 -24.38 -13.61
CA GLU A 195 11.40 -25.09 -12.34
C GLU A 195 11.08 -24.14 -11.17
N ASP A 196 11.27 -22.83 -11.32
CA ASP A 196 10.97 -21.81 -10.31
C ASP A 196 9.49 -21.82 -9.89
N ALA A 197 8.57 -21.99 -10.85
CA ALA A 197 7.13 -22.13 -10.59
C ALA A 197 6.76 -23.44 -9.86
N ARG A 198 7.67 -24.41 -9.77
CA ARG A 198 7.46 -25.74 -9.16
C ARG A 198 8.19 -25.92 -7.84
N ALA A 199 9.09 -25.01 -7.49
CA ALA A 199 9.77 -25.05 -6.21
C ALA A 199 8.73 -24.89 -5.10
N ARG A 200 8.50 -25.96 -4.32
CA ARG A 200 7.52 -25.92 -3.23
C ARG A 200 8.01 -24.92 -2.18
N PRO A 201 7.19 -23.91 -1.81
CA PRO A 201 7.45 -23.12 -0.62
C PRO A 201 7.72 -24.04 0.56
N ALA A 202 8.78 -23.80 1.32
CA ALA A 202 8.85 -24.36 2.66
C ALA A 202 7.60 -23.87 3.43
N ARG A 203 6.82 -24.79 4.01
CA ARG A 203 5.55 -24.50 4.70
C ARG A 203 5.63 -23.34 5.72
N ASN A 204 6.83 -23.04 6.22
CA ASN A 204 7.08 -22.03 7.24
C ASN A 204 7.10 -20.59 6.70
N VAL A 205 7.29 -20.35 5.41
CA VAL A 205 7.38 -18.97 4.87
C VAL A 205 6.00 -18.34 4.66
N ALA A 206 4.99 -19.13 4.30
CA ALA A 206 3.61 -18.63 4.24
C ALA A 206 3.11 -18.13 5.61
N ALA A 207 3.60 -18.73 6.70
CA ALA A 207 3.30 -18.29 8.06
C ALA A 207 3.87 -16.88 8.35
N CYS A 208 4.97 -16.49 7.72
CA CYS A 208 5.61 -15.19 7.96
C CYS A 208 4.84 -14.04 7.30
N ILE A 209 4.37 -14.22 6.06
CA ILE A 209 3.49 -13.22 5.45
C ILE A 209 2.14 -13.22 6.17
N ARG A 210 1.69 -14.37 6.68
CA ARG A 210 0.53 -14.41 7.57
C ARG A 210 0.76 -13.56 8.82
N VAL A 211 1.93 -13.61 9.46
CA VAL A 211 2.27 -12.74 10.60
C VAL A 211 2.27 -11.27 10.18
N VAL A 212 2.82 -10.91 9.01
CA VAL A 212 2.75 -9.52 8.51
C VAL A 212 1.30 -9.07 8.29
N LEU A 213 0.44 -9.94 7.76
CA LEU A 213 -0.98 -9.66 7.51
C LEU A 213 -1.80 -9.64 8.82
N GLU A 214 -1.50 -10.53 9.76
CA GLU A 214 -2.12 -10.61 11.10
C GLU A 214 -1.75 -9.39 11.94
N GLU A 215 -0.48 -8.98 11.95
CA GLU A 215 -0.02 -7.77 12.65
C GLU A 215 -0.53 -6.49 11.98
N ARG A 216 -0.74 -6.49 10.65
CA ARG A 216 -1.48 -5.41 10.01
C ARG A 216 -2.91 -5.36 10.53
N GLN A 217 -3.62 -6.48 10.52
CA GLN A 217 -5.00 -6.54 10.99
C GLN A 217 -5.09 -6.07 12.45
N ARG A 218 -4.13 -6.47 13.29
CA ARG A 218 -4.00 -5.99 14.66
C ARG A 218 -3.71 -4.49 14.75
N CYS A 219 -2.79 -3.95 13.95
CA CYS A 219 -2.53 -2.50 13.90
C CYS A 219 -3.78 -1.73 13.47
N ASP A 220 -4.50 -2.23 12.47
CA ASP A 220 -5.75 -1.63 12.01
C ASP A 220 -6.79 -1.66 13.14
N ASP A 221 -6.91 -2.78 13.88
CA ASP A 221 -7.84 -2.95 15.01
C ASP A 221 -7.46 -2.15 16.27
N ASP A 222 -6.17 -2.01 16.60
CA ASP A 222 -5.67 -1.21 17.72
C ASP A 222 -5.90 0.29 17.48
N VAL A 223 -5.78 0.74 16.22
CA VAL A 223 -6.24 2.09 15.84
C VAL A 223 -7.74 2.23 16.12
N ARG A 224 -8.56 1.24 15.76
CA ARG A 224 -10.02 1.26 16.04
C ARG A 224 -10.34 1.32 17.54
N LEU A 225 -9.60 0.58 18.38
CA LEU A 225 -9.83 0.52 19.83
C LEU A 225 -9.37 1.79 20.54
N SER A 226 -8.23 2.37 20.15
CA SER A 226 -7.70 3.60 20.75
C SER A 226 -8.55 4.87 20.50
N GLU A 227 -9.49 4.77 19.55
CA GLU A 227 -10.43 5.83 19.18
C GLU A 227 -11.84 5.60 19.73
N SER A 228 -12.22 4.38 20.12
CA SER A 228 -13.51 4.10 20.79
C SER A 228 -13.48 4.40 22.29
N GLU A 229 -12.29 4.49 22.88
CA GLU A 229 -12.06 4.88 24.28
C GLU A 229 -11.91 6.40 24.50
N ARG A 230 -12.12 7.22 23.46
CA ARG A 230 -12.12 8.69 23.50
C ARG A 230 -13.48 9.30 23.18
#